data_AF-A0A4Q5M2M2-F1
#
_entry.id   AF-A0A4Q5M2M2-F1
#
_cell.length_a   1.000
_cell.length_b   1.000
_cell.length_c   1.000
_cell.angle_alpha   90.00
_cell.angle_beta   90.00
_cell.angle_gamma   90.00
#
_symmetry.space_group_name_H-M   'P 1'
#
loop_
_entity.id
_entity.type
_entity.pdbx_description
1 polymer ?
#
loop_
_entity_poly.entity_id
_entity_poly.type
_entity_poly.pdbx_seq_one_letter_code
_entity_poly.pdbx_strand_id
1 'polypeptide(L)'
;MKAMILTCFLCFLLTGSSFLDSLLPKEEFFCRVNGEKFRPEKDDSPVGGIGSTPLRVEWYKDKKTLFISVRDSPREIGFIILFPNEQIEVQSFLLKPDINASKAYFTPSNSHSAPVENIISQEGTFTVSKIDGYNLSGTFEFTCKSAKNGKEYTITKGEFNDISYY
;
A
#
# COMPACT_ATOMS: atom_id res chain seq x y z
N MET A 1 9.38 47.33 18.89
CA MET A 1 8.11 46.57 18.94
C MET A 1 7.42 46.39 17.57
N LYS A 2 8.15 46.39 16.44
CA LYS A 2 7.56 46.19 15.09
C LYS A 2 8.04 44.90 14.38
N ALA A 3 9.03 44.19 14.93
CA ALA A 3 9.62 42.99 14.32
C ALA A 3 8.99 41.64 14.79
N MET A 4 8.21 41.65 15.88
CA MET A 4 7.59 40.41 16.43
C MET A 4 6.32 39.98 15.70
N ILE A 5 5.62 40.89 15.01
CA ILE A 5 4.36 40.57 14.33
C ILE A 5 4.63 39.91 12.97
N LEU A 6 5.77 40.22 12.34
CA LEU A 6 6.14 39.68 11.02
C LEU A 6 6.65 38.23 11.11
N THR A 7 7.18 37.80 12.25
CA THR A 7 7.68 36.43 12.48
C THR A 7 6.54 35.44 12.75
N CYS A 8 5.45 35.85 13.41
CA CYS A 8 4.29 34.98 13.60
C CYS A 8 3.54 34.66 12.30
N PHE A 9 3.50 35.59 11.34
CA PHE A 9 2.83 35.36 10.04
C PHE A 9 3.61 34.39 9.14
N LEU A 10 4.94 34.34 9.26
CA LEU A 10 5.78 33.41 8.49
C LEU A 10 5.66 31.96 8.98
N CYS A 11 5.43 31.74 10.28
CA CYS A 11 5.26 30.39 10.82
C CYS A 11 3.97 29.71 10.32
N PHE A 12 2.88 30.46 10.13
CA PHE A 12 1.63 29.92 9.59
C PHE A 12 1.70 29.53 8.11
N LEU A 13 2.56 30.19 7.32
CA LEU A 13 2.75 29.84 5.91
C LEU A 13 3.59 28.57 5.72
N LEU A 14 4.46 28.23 6.67
CA LEU A 14 5.30 27.02 6.62
C LEU A 14 4.62 25.78 7.21
N THR A 15 3.64 25.93 8.12
CA THR A 15 2.84 24.81 8.66
C THR A 15 1.48 24.64 7.97
N GLY A 16 1.03 25.66 7.22
CA GLY A 16 -0.27 25.66 6.54
C GLY A 16 -0.39 24.61 5.44
N SER A 17 0.70 24.27 4.76
CA SER A 17 0.73 23.17 3.77
C SER A 17 0.42 21.83 4.42
N SER A 18 1.07 21.51 5.55
CA SER A 18 0.85 20.25 6.27
C SER A 18 -0.55 20.13 6.88
N PHE A 19 -1.14 21.26 7.31
CA PHE A 19 -2.51 21.27 7.84
C PHE A 19 -3.57 21.14 6.73
N LEU A 20 -3.39 21.83 5.61
CA LEU A 20 -4.30 21.69 4.46
C LEU A 20 -4.22 20.29 3.84
N ASP A 21 -3.02 19.69 3.78
CA ASP A 21 -2.85 18.29 3.36
C ASP A 21 -3.57 17.30 4.31
N SER A 22 -3.70 17.63 5.60
CA SER A 22 -4.44 16.80 6.57
C SER A 22 -5.96 16.87 6.42
N LEU A 23 -6.47 17.88 5.71
CA LEU A 23 -7.90 18.10 5.47
C LEU A 23 -8.37 17.48 4.15
N LEU A 24 -7.46 17.12 3.24
CA LEU A 24 -7.80 16.40 2.03
C LEU A 24 -8.14 14.94 2.38
N PRO A 25 -9.11 14.31 1.69
CA PRO A 25 -9.35 12.88 1.85
C PRO A 25 -8.04 12.13 1.62
N LYS A 26 -7.63 11.31 2.59
CA LYS A 26 -6.47 10.44 2.42
C LYS A 26 -6.78 9.43 1.32
N GLU A 27 -5.82 9.20 0.45
CA GLU A 27 -5.93 8.14 -0.56
C GLU A 27 -6.05 6.78 0.16
N GLU A 28 -7.00 5.94 -0.26
CA GLU A 28 -7.20 4.60 0.31
C GLU A 28 -5.94 3.74 0.22
N PHE A 29 -5.13 3.96 -0.82
CA PHE A 29 -3.84 3.33 -0.98
C PHE A 29 -2.84 4.28 -1.65
N PHE A 30 -1.65 4.37 -1.06
CA PHE A 30 -0.56 5.20 -1.56
C PHE A 30 0.77 4.48 -1.38
N CYS A 31 1.67 4.59 -2.36
CA CYS A 31 3.09 4.27 -2.15
C CYS A 31 3.97 4.91 -3.23
N ARG A 32 5.29 4.73 -3.09
CA ARG A 32 6.27 5.08 -4.11
C ARG A 32 7.06 3.86 -4.55
N VAL A 33 7.14 3.62 -5.85
CA VAL A 33 8.03 2.62 -6.47
C VAL A 33 9.24 3.36 -7.01
N ASN A 34 10.44 3.07 -6.49
CA ASN A 34 11.68 3.75 -6.84
C ASN A 34 11.59 5.29 -6.73
N GLY A 35 10.87 5.77 -5.71
CA GLY A 35 10.66 7.20 -5.46
C GLY A 35 9.51 7.82 -6.26
N GLU A 36 9.01 7.18 -7.31
CA GLU A 36 7.88 7.65 -8.11
C GLU A 36 6.54 7.22 -7.50
N LYS A 37 5.55 8.11 -7.47
CA LYS A 37 4.21 7.80 -6.94
C LYS A 37 3.57 6.67 -7.76
N PHE A 38 3.19 5.60 -7.09
CA PHE A 38 2.30 4.58 -7.63
C PHE A 38 0.88 5.14 -7.66
N ARG A 39 0.20 5.07 -8.80
CA ARG A 39 -1.14 5.63 -8.98
C ARG A 39 -2.08 4.49 -9.33
N PRO A 40 -2.81 3.91 -8.38
CA PRO A 40 -3.83 2.91 -8.70
C PRO A 40 -4.72 3.41 -9.85
N GLU A 41 -5.21 2.50 -10.71
CA GLU A 41 -6.16 2.90 -11.73
C GLU A 41 -7.30 3.70 -11.09
N LYS A 42 -7.69 4.80 -11.74
CA LYS A 42 -8.68 5.71 -11.18
C LYS A 42 -9.96 4.92 -10.88
N ASP A 43 -10.48 5.07 -9.67
CA ASP A 43 -11.72 4.45 -9.19
C ASP A 43 -12.99 5.08 -9.83
N ASP A 44 -12.90 5.37 -11.12
CA ASP A 44 -13.99 5.93 -11.93
C ASP A 44 -14.77 4.83 -12.66
N SER A 45 -14.42 3.56 -12.44
CA SER A 45 -15.07 2.45 -13.12
C SER A 45 -16.51 2.28 -12.61
N PRO A 46 -17.52 2.17 -13.50
CA PRO A 46 -18.87 1.85 -13.07
C PRO A 46 -18.88 0.52 -12.30
N VAL A 47 -19.65 0.47 -11.20
CA VAL A 47 -19.81 -0.71 -10.35
C VAL A 47 -20.10 -1.96 -11.20
N GLY A 48 -19.23 -2.98 -11.10
CA GLY A 48 -19.48 -4.31 -11.70
C GLY A 48 -18.72 -4.64 -13.00
N GLY A 49 -17.74 -3.84 -13.42
CA GLY A 49 -16.87 -4.21 -14.55
C GLY A 49 -15.90 -5.35 -14.18
N ILE A 50 -15.68 -6.31 -15.09
CA ILE A 50 -14.64 -7.33 -14.90
C ILE A 50 -13.29 -6.63 -14.99
N GLY A 51 -12.65 -6.42 -13.83
CA GLY A 51 -11.42 -5.63 -13.69
C GLY A 51 -11.61 -4.24 -13.06
N SER A 52 -12.81 -3.85 -12.65
CA SER A 52 -13.14 -2.48 -12.24
C SER A 52 -12.61 -2.02 -10.89
N THR A 53 -12.24 -2.91 -9.97
CA THR A 53 -11.74 -2.50 -8.64
C THR A 53 -10.22 -2.45 -8.64
N PRO A 54 -9.60 -1.26 -8.59
CA PRO A 54 -8.14 -1.14 -8.50
C PRO A 54 -7.62 -1.73 -7.20
N LEU A 55 -8.45 -1.85 -6.16
CA LEU A 55 -8.14 -2.42 -4.86
C LEU A 55 -9.00 -3.67 -4.58
N ARG A 56 -8.37 -4.76 -4.17
CA ARG A 56 -9.01 -6.00 -3.71
C ARG A 56 -8.46 -6.34 -2.33
N VAL A 57 -9.34 -6.57 -1.36
CA VAL A 57 -8.98 -6.90 0.01
C VAL A 57 -9.85 -8.05 0.49
N GLU A 58 -9.23 -9.16 0.88
CA GLU A 58 -9.94 -10.40 1.23
C GLU A 58 -9.38 -11.01 2.50
N TRP A 59 -10.26 -11.44 3.39
CA TRP A 59 -9.90 -12.17 4.60
C TRP A 59 -10.26 -13.65 4.50
N TYR A 60 -9.24 -14.49 4.28
CA TYR A 60 -9.38 -15.94 4.30
C TYR A 60 -9.23 -16.45 5.72
N LYS A 61 -10.33 -16.49 6.48
CA LYS A 61 -10.31 -16.88 7.90
C LYS A 61 -9.76 -18.29 8.14
N ASP A 62 -10.12 -19.25 7.28
CA ASP A 62 -9.66 -20.64 7.33
C ASP A 62 -8.15 -20.77 7.12
N LYS A 63 -7.57 -19.87 6.30
CA LYS A 63 -6.14 -19.80 6.01
C LYS A 63 -5.40 -18.78 6.88
N LYS A 64 -6.12 -18.08 7.77
CA LYS A 64 -5.60 -16.95 8.57
C LYS A 64 -4.83 -15.94 7.72
N THR A 65 -5.31 -15.69 6.50
CA THR A 65 -4.57 -14.93 5.49
C THR A 65 -5.36 -13.70 5.06
N LEU A 66 -4.76 -12.51 5.21
CA LEU A 66 -5.24 -11.29 4.58
C LEU A 66 -4.55 -11.13 3.23
N PHE A 67 -5.34 -10.99 2.17
CA PHE A 67 -4.88 -10.70 0.83
C PHE A 67 -5.24 -9.27 0.46
N ILE A 68 -4.26 -8.48 0.02
CA ILE A 68 -4.48 -7.14 -0.55
C ILE A 68 -3.82 -7.12 -1.92
N SER A 69 -4.52 -6.62 -2.94
CA SER A 69 -3.97 -6.40 -4.29
C SER A 69 -4.42 -5.05 -4.80
N VAL A 70 -3.46 -4.28 -5.33
CA VAL A 70 -3.66 -2.94 -5.88
C VAL A 70 -3.08 -2.86 -7.28
N ARG A 71 -3.93 -2.52 -8.25
CA ARG A 71 -3.62 -2.50 -9.68
C ARG A 71 -3.52 -1.08 -10.23
N ASP A 72 -2.51 -0.86 -11.06
CA ASP A 72 -2.23 0.36 -11.83
C ASP A 72 -1.76 -0.08 -13.22
N SER A 73 -2.68 -0.48 -14.11
CA SER A 73 -2.35 -1.19 -15.34
C SER A 73 -1.20 -0.52 -16.11
N PRO A 74 -0.12 -1.27 -16.42
CA PRO A 74 0.01 -2.72 -16.33
C PRO A 74 0.64 -3.22 -15.00
N ARG A 75 0.75 -2.43 -13.94
CA ARG A 75 1.44 -2.78 -12.70
C ARG A 75 0.50 -3.31 -11.62
N GLU A 76 1.04 -4.07 -10.69
CA GLU A 76 0.32 -4.53 -9.49
C GLU A 76 1.25 -4.58 -8.28
N ILE A 77 0.73 -4.22 -7.11
CA ILE A 77 1.33 -4.47 -5.80
C ILE A 77 0.36 -5.37 -5.03
N GLY A 78 0.85 -6.43 -4.41
CA GLY A 78 0.00 -7.22 -3.53
C GLY A 78 0.72 -7.77 -2.31
N PHE A 79 -0.09 -8.18 -1.35
CA PHE A 79 0.31 -8.61 -0.02
C PHE A 79 -0.42 -9.90 0.34
N ILE A 80 0.32 -10.84 0.92
CA ILE A 80 -0.20 -12.06 1.52
C ILE A 80 0.29 -12.04 2.96
N ILE A 81 -0.59 -11.69 3.89
CA ILE A 81 -0.26 -11.48 5.30
C ILE A 81 -0.85 -12.61 6.13
N LEU A 82 0.03 -13.38 6.78
CA LEU A 82 -0.34 -14.53 7.61
C LEU A 82 -0.49 -14.10 9.06
N PHE A 83 -1.71 -14.16 9.57
CA PHE A 83 -1.99 -13.91 10.98
C PHE A 83 -1.85 -15.23 11.77
N PRO A 84 -1.22 -15.21 12.95
CA PRO A 84 -1.11 -16.42 13.79
C PRO A 84 -2.49 -16.87 14.33
N ASN A 85 -3.38 -15.90 14.54
CA ASN A 85 -4.72 -16.08 15.05
C ASN A 85 -5.75 -16.05 13.90
N GLU A 86 -6.95 -16.59 14.10
CA GLU A 86 -8.05 -16.54 13.12
C GLU A 86 -8.74 -15.17 13.06
N GLN A 87 -8.03 -14.11 13.47
CA GLN A 87 -8.51 -12.74 13.52
C GLN A 87 -7.41 -11.80 13.02
N ILE A 88 -7.84 -10.72 12.37
CA ILE A 88 -6.97 -9.62 12.01
C ILE A 88 -6.74 -8.78 13.27
N GLU A 89 -5.49 -8.47 13.56
CA GLU A 89 -5.06 -7.71 14.74
C GLU A 89 -4.16 -6.54 14.33
N VAL A 90 -4.09 -5.52 15.19
CA VAL A 90 -3.14 -4.40 15.04
C VAL A 90 -1.75 -4.92 15.37
N GLN A 91 -0.93 -5.12 14.33
CA GLN A 91 0.42 -5.64 14.48
C GLN A 91 1.30 -5.37 13.25
N SER A 92 2.60 -5.54 13.44
CA SER A 92 3.61 -5.47 12.38
C SER A 92 4.10 -6.86 11.96
N PHE A 93 4.35 -7.01 10.67
CA PHE A 93 4.81 -8.22 10.03
C PHE A 93 6.11 -7.95 9.29
N LEU A 94 7.05 -8.88 9.41
CA LEU A 94 8.20 -8.93 8.51
C LEU A 94 7.78 -9.60 7.21
N LEU A 95 8.12 -8.98 6.09
CA LEU A 95 7.89 -9.52 4.75
C LEU A 95 9.14 -10.27 4.29
N LYS A 96 8.98 -11.54 3.92
CA LYS A 96 10.10 -12.43 3.55
C LYS A 96 9.73 -13.32 2.36
N PRO A 97 10.71 -13.81 1.57
CA PRO A 97 10.47 -14.74 0.47
C PRO A 97 10.28 -16.18 0.98
N ASP A 98 9.43 -16.38 1.98
CA ASP A 98 9.09 -17.69 2.57
C ASP A 98 7.59 -17.95 2.36
N ILE A 99 7.24 -19.20 2.00
CA ILE A 99 5.85 -19.62 1.81
C ILE A 99 5.06 -19.63 3.11
N ASN A 100 5.74 -19.80 4.26
CA ASN A 100 5.15 -19.83 5.59
C ASN A 100 5.19 -18.46 6.30
N ALA A 101 5.64 -17.42 5.62
CA ALA A 101 5.72 -16.07 6.17
C ALA A 101 4.87 -15.08 5.35
N SER A 102 4.57 -13.94 5.96
CA SER A 102 3.99 -12.81 5.23
C SER A 102 4.94 -12.35 4.13
N LYS A 103 4.37 -11.96 2.99
CA LYS A 103 5.14 -11.52 1.82
C LYS A 103 4.40 -10.47 1.03
N ALA A 104 5.15 -9.62 0.34
CA ALA A 104 4.63 -8.75 -0.70
C ALA A 104 5.13 -9.20 -2.07
N TYR A 105 4.42 -8.80 -3.11
CA TYR A 105 4.88 -8.93 -4.48
C TYR A 105 4.65 -7.63 -5.25
N PHE A 106 5.52 -7.40 -6.23
CA PHE A 106 5.38 -6.34 -7.21
C PHE A 106 5.47 -6.91 -8.61
N THR A 107 4.51 -6.53 -9.44
CA THR A 107 4.44 -6.90 -10.85
C THR A 107 4.71 -5.64 -11.67
N PRO A 108 5.90 -5.51 -12.29
CA PRO A 108 6.26 -4.31 -13.05
C PRO A 108 5.51 -4.19 -14.38
N SER A 109 4.89 -5.27 -14.87
CA SER A 109 4.04 -5.31 -16.06
C SER A 109 3.15 -6.55 -16.06
N ASN A 110 1.88 -6.34 -16.39
CA ASN A 110 0.78 -7.30 -16.48
C ASN A 110 0.31 -7.37 -17.94
N SER A 111 1.28 -7.42 -18.87
CA SER A 111 0.96 -7.72 -20.26
C SER A 111 0.29 -9.10 -20.31
N HIS A 112 -0.90 -9.17 -20.90
CA HIS A 112 -1.65 -10.41 -21.10
C HIS A 112 -0.94 -11.35 -22.10
N SER A 113 0.23 -10.97 -22.62
CA SER A 113 0.91 -11.58 -23.77
C SER A 113 2.30 -12.16 -23.45
N ALA A 114 2.74 -12.17 -22.19
CA ALA A 114 4.02 -12.77 -21.77
C ALA A 114 3.95 -13.24 -20.31
N PRO A 115 4.83 -14.15 -19.84
CA PRO A 115 4.77 -14.60 -18.45
C PRO A 115 5.00 -13.43 -17.49
N VAL A 116 3.93 -13.04 -16.80
CA VAL A 116 3.90 -12.01 -15.76
C VAL A 116 4.95 -12.36 -14.71
N GLU A 117 5.91 -11.46 -14.49
CA GLU A 117 6.90 -11.64 -13.42
C GLU A 117 6.33 -11.05 -12.13
N ASN A 118 5.99 -11.92 -11.18
CA ASN A 118 5.68 -11.51 -9.81
C ASN A 118 6.98 -11.51 -9.00
N ILE A 119 7.47 -10.32 -8.67
CA ILE A 119 8.73 -10.15 -7.93
C ILE A 119 8.41 -10.13 -6.44
N ILE A 120 8.88 -11.13 -5.70
CA ILE A 120 8.58 -11.29 -4.26
C ILE A 120 9.52 -10.42 -3.41
N SER A 121 9.00 -9.89 -2.31
CA SER A 121 9.75 -9.14 -1.31
C SER A 121 10.93 -9.95 -0.76
N GLN A 122 12.13 -9.36 -0.76
CA GLN A 122 13.31 -9.93 -0.08
C GLN A 122 13.27 -9.62 1.41
N GLU A 123 12.90 -8.39 1.73
CA GLU A 123 12.67 -7.89 3.07
C GLU A 123 11.64 -6.76 3.01
N GLY A 124 11.02 -6.47 4.14
CA GLY A 124 10.08 -5.38 4.26
C GLY A 124 9.26 -5.47 5.54
N THR A 125 8.42 -4.47 5.73
CA THR A 125 7.46 -4.43 6.82
C THR A 125 6.07 -4.15 6.28
N PHE A 126 5.07 -4.74 6.94
CA PHE A 126 3.67 -4.42 6.76
C PHE A 126 3.07 -4.26 8.15
N THR A 127 2.35 -3.17 8.40
CA THR A 127 1.79 -2.86 9.71
C THR A 127 0.32 -2.54 9.56
N VAL A 128 -0.53 -3.27 10.27
CA VAL A 128 -1.91 -2.84 10.55
C VAL A 128 -1.84 -1.95 11.78
N SER A 129 -2.24 -0.68 11.64
CA SER A 129 -2.18 0.32 12.72
C SER A 129 -3.55 0.64 13.32
N LYS A 130 -4.63 0.40 12.56
CA LYS A 130 -6.01 0.66 12.99
C LYS A 130 -6.94 -0.40 12.39
N ILE A 131 -7.90 -0.84 13.20
CA ILE A 131 -9.04 -1.67 12.78
C ILE A 131 -10.30 -0.99 13.30
N ASP A 132 -11.27 -0.76 12.42
CA ASP A 132 -12.57 -0.17 12.75
C ASP A 132 -13.68 -0.92 12.00
N GLY A 133 -14.34 -1.86 12.69
CA GLY A 133 -15.25 -2.81 12.06
C GLY A 133 -14.53 -3.67 11.03
N TYR A 134 -14.93 -3.55 9.76
CA TYR A 134 -14.33 -4.25 8.62
C TYR A 134 -13.29 -3.41 7.86
N ASN A 135 -12.88 -2.28 8.43
CA ASN A 135 -11.93 -1.36 7.80
C ASN A 135 -10.54 -1.46 8.44
N LEU A 136 -9.50 -1.41 7.61
CA LEU A 136 -8.10 -1.51 8.02
C LEU A 136 -7.33 -0.27 7.57
N SER A 137 -6.43 0.20 8.44
CA SER A 137 -5.43 1.20 8.07
C SER A 137 -4.04 0.79 8.53
N GLY A 138 -3.02 1.28 7.85
CA GLY A 138 -1.65 0.86 8.11
C GLY A 138 -0.63 1.34 7.11
N THR A 139 0.57 0.80 7.25
CA THR A 139 1.74 1.21 6.46
C THR A 139 2.54 0.00 5.97
N PHE A 140 3.33 0.21 4.93
CA PHE A 140 4.24 -0.82 4.42
C PHE A 140 5.44 -0.23 3.69
N GLU A 141 6.50 -1.03 3.62
CA GLU A 141 7.68 -0.80 2.79
C GLU A 141 8.34 -2.14 2.49
N PHE A 142 8.90 -2.31 1.29
CA PHE A 142 9.62 -3.52 0.95
C PHE A 142 10.53 -3.31 -0.25
N THR A 143 11.50 -4.20 -0.39
CA THR A 143 12.36 -4.29 -1.56
C THR A 143 12.14 -5.62 -2.27
N CYS A 144 12.24 -5.62 -3.60
CA CYS A 144 12.17 -6.84 -4.38
C CYS A 144 13.13 -6.77 -5.58
N LYS A 145 13.58 -7.93 -6.06
CA LYS A 145 14.57 -8.03 -7.14
C LYS A 145 14.10 -9.00 -8.21
N SER A 146 14.02 -8.53 -9.46
CA SER A 146 13.67 -9.35 -10.61
C SER A 146 14.70 -10.46 -10.78
N ALA A 147 14.23 -11.71 -10.83
CA ALA A 147 15.08 -12.85 -11.12
C ALA A 147 15.48 -12.89 -12.61
N LYS A 148 14.67 -12.29 -13.49
CA LYS A 148 14.92 -12.27 -14.94
C LYS A 148 16.06 -11.34 -15.34
N ASN A 149 16.13 -10.15 -14.76
CA ASN A 149 17.10 -9.11 -15.18
C ASN A 149 17.91 -8.51 -14.03
N GLY A 150 17.71 -8.95 -12.79
CA GLY A 150 18.43 -8.44 -11.62
C GLY A 150 18.03 -7.04 -11.18
N LYS A 151 17.02 -6.42 -11.79
CA LYS A 151 16.55 -5.08 -11.44
C LYS A 151 15.90 -5.08 -10.05
N GLU A 152 16.31 -4.13 -9.23
CA GLU A 152 15.77 -3.92 -7.90
C GLU A 152 14.68 -2.84 -7.93
N TYR A 153 13.67 -3.06 -7.10
CA TYR A 153 12.54 -2.16 -6.88
C TYR A 153 12.40 -1.91 -5.39
N THR A 154 12.28 -0.64 -5.03
CA THR A 154 12.10 -0.17 -3.65
C THR A 154 10.72 0.44 -3.52
N ILE A 155 9.87 -0.17 -2.71
CA ILE A 155 8.52 0.30 -2.41
C ILE A 155 8.56 0.98 -1.04
N THR A 156 8.24 2.28 -1.02
CA THR A 156 8.41 3.12 0.18
C THR A 156 7.20 3.99 0.41
N LYS A 157 7.08 4.51 1.65
CA LYS A 157 5.96 5.37 2.07
C LYS A 157 4.60 4.74 1.73
N GLY A 158 4.51 3.42 1.91
CA GLY A 158 3.29 2.68 1.67
C GLY A 158 2.29 2.97 2.77
N GLU A 159 1.07 3.32 2.39
CA GLU A 159 -0.06 3.57 3.27
C GLU A 159 -1.30 2.91 2.68
N PHE A 160 -2.11 2.32 3.55
CA PHE A 160 -3.49 1.97 3.25
C PHE A 160 -4.39 2.58 4.31
N ASN A 161 -5.48 3.22 3.91
CA ASN A 161 -6.31 4.04 4.78
C ASN A 161 -7.77 3.63 4.65
N ASP A 162 -8.33 3.09 5.74
CA ASP A 162 -9.73 2.72 5.90
C ASP A 162 -10.25 1.79 4.76
N ILE A 163 -9.41 0.82 4.34
CA ILE A 163 -9.76 -0.17 3.31
C ILE A 163 -10.66 -1.26 3.89
N SER A 164 -11.78 -1.55 3.23
CA SER A 164 -12.73 -2.58 3.67
C SER A 164 -12.30 -3.98 3.23
N TYR A 165 -12.31 -4.96 4.12
CA TYR A 165 -12.16 -6.38 3.77
C TYR A 165 -13.49 -7.13 3.85
N TYR A 166 -13.60 -8.21 3.08
CA TYR A 166 -14.73 -9.14 3.09
C TYR A 166 -14.29 -10.61 3.21
#